data_AF-A0A800AHS6-F1
#
_entry.id   AF-A0A800AHS6-F1
#
_cell.length_a   1.000
_cell.length_b   1.000
_cell.length_c   1.000
_cell.angle_alpha   90.00
_cell.angle_beta   90.00
_cell.angle_gamma   90.00
#
_symmetry.space_group_name_H-M   'P 1'
#
loop_
_entity.id
_entity.type
_entity.pdbx_description
1 polymer ?
#
loop_
_entity_poly.entity_id
_entity_poly.type
_entity_poly.pdbx_seq_one_letter_code
_entity_poly.pdbx_strand_id
1 'polypeptide(L)'
;KWKDLIIPPKSILLPNYPNPFNPETWIPYQLAADATVVIHIYSDKGQHIHTIPLGAKKAGIYMAKDRAAYWNGRNSFGEKVASGVYFYTLQVRPVEAYPDNRGGINYASPKIGAGNFCATRKMMIIK
;
A
#
# COMPACT_ATOMS: atom_id res chain seq x y z
N LYS A 1 21.58 16.14 -11.90
CA LYS A 1 20.37 16.00 -11.06
C LYS A 1 19.36 15.20 -11.89
N TRP A 2 19.26 13.88 -11.68
CA TRP A 2 18.59 12.95 -12.62
C TRP A 2 17.65 11.95 -11.93
N LYS A 3 17.21 12.24 -10.68
CA LYS A 3 16.22 11.43 -9.96
C LYS A 3 14.80 11.67 -10.49
N ASP A 4 14.67 12.02 -11.76
CA ASP A 4 13.38 12.09 -12.42
C ASP A 4 12.81 10.67 -12.51
N LEU A 5 11.98 10.38 -11.52
CA LEU A 5 10.64 9.86 -11.72
C LEU A 5 10.56 8.70 -12.72
N ILE A 6 11.10 7.54 -12.35
CA ILE A 6 10.54 6.29 -12.86
C ILE A 6 9.14 6.19 -12.26
N ILE A 7 8.15 6.69 -13.02
CA ILE A 7 6.74 6.45 -12.74
C ILE A 7 6.43 5.05 -13.30
N PRO A 8 6.06 4.09 -12.44
CA PRO A 8 5.61 2.79 -12.89
C PRO A 8 4.45 2.92 -13.87
N PRO A 9 4.38 2.10 -14.94
CA PRO A 9 3.26 2.13 -15.87
C PRO A 9 1.96 1.58 -15.25
N LYS A 10 2.05 0.85 -14.13
CA LYS A 10 0.91 0.27 -13.42
C LYS A 10 1.18 0.23 -11.91
N SER A 11 0.11 0.34 -11.14
CA SER A 11 0.17 0.06 -9.69
C SER A 11 0.33 -1.44 -9.45
N ILE A 12 1.15 -1.82 -8.47
CA ILE A 12 1.45 -3.23 -8.16
C ILE A 12 1.61 -3.39 -6.64
N LEU A 13 1.04 -4.46 -6.10
CA LEU A 13 1.36 -4.97 -4.76
C LEU A 13 2.47 -6.02 -4.86
N LEU A 14 3.58 -5.80 -4.16
CA LEU A 14 4.72 -6.71 -4.18
C LEU A 14 4.72 -7.65 -2.96
N PRO A 15 5.54 -8.73 -2.98
CA PRO A 15 5.68 -9.60 -1.82
C PRO A 15 6.23 -8.87 -0.61
N ASN A 16 5.63 -9.12 0.56
CA ASN A 16 6.15 -8.63 1.81
C ASN A 16 7.49 -9.31 2.13
N TYR A 17 8.39 -8.59 2.78
CA TYR A 17 9.70 -9.11 3.20
C TYR A 17 10.04 -8.58 4.60
N PRO A 18 10.51 -9.43 5.53
CA PRO A 18 10.62 -10.89 5.38
C PRO A 18 9.24 -11.57 5.31
N ASN A 19 9.20 -12.79 4.76
CA ASN A 19 8.06 -13.70 4.78
C ASN A 19 8.57 -15.17 4.68
N PRO A 20 8.39 -16.03 5.70
CA PRO A 20 7.74 -15.74 6.98
C PRO A 20 8.46 -14.67 7.80
N PHE A 21 7.78 -14.05 8.78
CA PHE A 21 8.35 -12.98 9.60
C PHE A 21 8.04 -13.11 11.09
N ASN A 22 8.88 -12.47 11.92
CA ASN A 22 8.75 -12.35 13.38
C ASN A 22 9.45 -11.07 13.88
N PRO A 23 8.77 -10.09 14.50
CA PRO A 23 7.33 -9.83 14.48
C PRO A 23 6.93 -8.89 13.32
N GLU A 24 7.87 -8.37 12.55
CA GLU A 24 7.63 -7.28 11.60
C GLU A 24 7.95 -7.60 10.14
N THR A 25 7.23 -6.94 9.23
CA THR A 25 7.41 -7.08 7.79
C THR A 25 7.17 -5.75 7.08
N TRP A 26 7.81 -5.59 5.93
CA TRP A 26 7.58 -4.49 5.01
C TRP A 26 6.76 -4.97 3.83
N ILE A 27 5.79 -4.17 3.41
CA ILE A 27 4.86 -4.44 2.31
C ILE A 27 5.19 -3.45 1.18
N PRO A 28 6.02 -3.86 0.21
CA PRO A 28 6.40 -3.00 -0.90
C PRO A 28 5.29 -2.90 -1.94
N TYR A 29 5.24 -1.75 -2.62
CA TYR A 29 4.27 -1.49 -3.69
C TYR A 29 4.78 -0.45 -4.70
N GLN A 30 4.06 -0.31 -5.80
CA GLN A 30 4.30 0.66 -6.85
C GLN A 30 2.99 1.39 -7.18
N LEU A 31 3.08 2.68 -7.49
CA LEU A 31 1.93 3.53 -7.86
C LEU A 31 2.15 4.16 -9.23
N ALA A 32 1.21 3.96 -10.16
CA ALA A 32 1.25 4.58 -11.49
C ALA A 32 0.84 6.06 -11.52
N ALA A 33 0.11 6.48 -10.49
CA ALA A 33 -0.35 7.84 -10.31
C ALA A 33 -0.34 8.20 -8.83
N ASP A 34 -0.37 9.50 -8.56
CA ASP A 34 -0.65 10.03 -7.23
C ASP A 34 -2.00 9.49 -6.74
N ALA A 35 -2.02 8.98 -5.52
CA ALA A 35 -3.16 8.25 -4.99
C ALA A 35 -3.22 8.30 -3.47
N THR A 36 -4.42 8.09 -2.93
CA THR A 36 -4.60 7.72 -1.53
C THR A 36 -4.41 6.20 -1.38
N VAL A 37 -3.59 5.80 -0.43
CA VAL A 37 -3.17 4.41 -0.24
C VAL A 37 -3.51 3.90 1.16
N VAL A 38 -4.09 2.71 1.24
CA VAL A 38 -4.40 2.00 2.48
C VAL A 38 -4.01 0.52 2.35
N ILE A 39 -3.41 -0.05 3.40
CA ILE A 39 -3.28 -1.50 3.54
C ILE A 39 -4.29 -1.99 4.58
N HIS A 40 -5.06 -3.01 4.23
CA HIS A 40 -5.89 -3.76 5.18
C HIS A 40 -5.29 -5.13 5.42
N ILE A 41 -5.33 -5.60 6.66
CA ILE A 41 -4.80 -6.90 7.07
C ILE A 41 -5.95 -7.75 7.59
N TYR A 42 -6.00 -9.00 7.15
CA TYR A 42 -7.05 -9.95 7.48
C TYR A 42 -6.47 -11.29 7.96
N SER A 43 -7.20 -11.99 8.81
CA SER A 43 -6.91 -13.39 9.14
C SER A 43 -7.23 -14.32 7.96
N ASP A 44 -6.85 -15.59 8.10
CA ASP A 44 -7.24 -16.68 7.21
C ASP A 44 -8.76 -16.85 7.06
N LYS A 45 -9.52 -16.45 8.08
CA LYS A 45 -11.00 -16.46 8.07
C LYS A 45 -11.62 -15.18 7.50
N GLY A 46 -10.80 -14.24 6.99
CA GLY A 46 -11.27 -12.96 6.47
C GLY A 46 -11.65 -11.93 7.55
N GLN A 47 -11.36 -12.19 8.82
CA GLN A 47 -11.57 -11.21 9.88
C GLN A 47 -10.61 -10.04 9.70
N HIS A 48 -11.10 -8.80 9.77
CA HIS A 48 -10.24 -7.62 9.75
C HIS A 48 -9.39 -7.56 11.03
N ILE A 49 -8.08 -7.44 10.85
CA ILE A 49 -7.08 -7.45 11.92
C ILE A 49 -6.54 -6.05 12.17
N HIS A 50 -6.19 -5.34 11.10
CA HIS A 50 -5.54 -4.04 11.19
C HIS A 50 -5.68 -3.23 9.90
N THR A 51 -5.57 -1.90 10.02
CA THR A 51 -5.52 -0.97 8.88
C THR A 51 -4.28 -0.09 9.02
N ILE A 52 -3.51 0.04 7.94
CA ILE A 52 -2.36 0.93 7.84
C ILE A 52 -2.71 2.05 6.86
N PRO A 53 -3.17 3.22 7.34
CA PRO A 53 -3.47 4.36 6.49
C PRO A 53 -2.17 5.05 6.06
N LEU A 54 -1.76 4.88 4.81
CA LEU A 54 -0.56 5.54 4.26
C LEU A 54 -0.86 6.95 3.74
N GLY A 55 -2.13 7.25 3.49
CA GLY A 55 -2.61 8.56 3.04
C GLY A 55 -2.25 8.85 1.58
N ALA A 56 -2.17 10.13 1.24
CA ALA A 56 -1.78 10.58 -0.09
C ALA A 56 -0.30 10.27 -0.36
N LYS A 57 -0.03 9.61 -1.49
CA LYS A 57 1.30 9.24 -1.98
C LYS A 57 1.45 9.67 -3.42
N LYS A 58 2.67 10.08 -3.79
CA LYS A 58 3.02 10.42 -5.18
C LYS A 58 3.21 9.14 -6.02
N ALA A 59 3.03 9.24 -7.32
CA ALA A 59 3.40 8.17 -8.24
C ALA A 59 4.87 7.76 -8.02
N GLY A 60 5.17 6.45 -8.00
CA GLY A 60 6.53 5.99 -7.76
C GLY A 60 6.64 4.58 -7.17
N ILE A 61 7.87 4.24 -6.78
CA ILE A 61 8.28 2.92 -6.27
C ILE A 61 8.53 3.01 -4.76
N TYR A 62 7.83 2.16 -4.00
CA TYR A 62 7.85 2.08 -2.53
C TYR A 62 8.41 0.73 -2.06
N MET A 63 9.65 0.42 -2.44
CA MET A 63 10.31 -0.88 -2.15
C MET A 63 11.28 -0.86 -0.98
N ALA A 64 11.89 0.29 -0.70
CA ALA A 64 12.84 0.44 0.40
C ALA A 64 12.10 0.51 1.74
N LYS A 65 12.72 0.04 2.84
CA LYS A 65 12.10 -0.05 4.17
C LYS A 65 11.56 1.27 4.71
N ASP A 66 12.19 2.38 4.35
CA ASP A 66 11.81 3.75 4.70
C ASP A 66 10.57 4.26 3.94
N ARG A 67 10.17 3.57 2.87
CA ARG A 67 9.05 3.96 1.99
C ARG A 67 7.92 2.93 1.91
N ALA A 68 8.24 1.65 2.04
CA ALA A 68 7.25 0.58 2.05
C ALA A 68 6.28 0.71 3.23
N ALA A 69 5.10 0.10 3.13
CA ALA A 69 4.22 -0.01 4.28
C ALA A 69 4.83 -0.95 5.33
N TYR A 70 4.58 -0.67 6.60
CA TYR A 70 5.16 -1.41 7.72
C TYR A 70 4.05 -2.03 8.56
N TRP A 71 4.24 -3.29 8.97
CA TRP A 71 3.40 -3.94 9.97
C TRP A 71 4.24 -4.67 11.00
N ASN A 72 3.88 -4.52 12.27
CA ASN A 72 4.58 -5.08 13.43
C ASN A 72 3.89 -6.34 14.02
N GLY A 73 2.97 -6.95 13.26
CA GLY A 73 2.27 -8.16 13.70
C GLY A 73 1.27 -7.91 14.83
N ARG A 74 0.72 -6.70 14.95
CA ARG A 74 -0.29 -6.35 15.95
C ARG A 74 -1.64 -6.02 15.33
N ASN A 75 -2.72 -6.31 16.07
CA ASN A 75 -4.08 -5.92 15.70
C ASN A 75 -4.34 -4.42 16.02
N SER A 76 -5.55 -3.94 15.72
CA SER A 76 -5.99 -2.56 16.01
C SER A 76 -6.00 -2.19 17.49
N PHE A 77 -5.99 -3.15 18.42
CA PHE A 77 -5.88 -2.93 19.86
C PHE A 77 -4.43 -2.93 20.36
N GLY A 78 -3.46 -3.11 19.46
CA GLY A 78 -2.03 -3.16 19.79
C GLY A 78 -1.57 -4.53 20.32
N GLU A 79 -2.42 -5.56 20.25
CA GLU A 79 -2.09 -6.91 20.73
C GLU A 79 -1.36 -7.71 19.65
N LYS A 80 -0.39 -8.53 20.05
CA LYS A 80 0.32 -9.43 19.11
C LYS A 80 -0.65 -10.48 18.57
N VAL A 81 -0.74 -10.63 17.25
CA VAL A 81 -1.56 -11.68 16.64
C VAL A 81 -0.85 -13.04 16.70
N ALA A 82 -1.57 -14.15 16.52
CA ALA A 82 -1.01 -15.50 16.56
C ALA A 82 -0.14 -15.82 15.33
N SER A 83 0.74 -16.83 15.43
CA SER A 83 1.41 -17.41 14.25
C SER A 83 0.36 -17.97 13.29
N GLY A 84 0.65 -17.93 11.99
CA GLY A 84 -0.28 -18.43 10.98
C GLY A 84 -0.28 -17.62 9.69
N VAL A 85 -1.24 -17.94 8.82
CA VAL A 85 -1.44 -17.27 7.53
C VAL A 85 -2.34 -16.06 7.73
N TYR A 86 -1.94 -14.95 7.12
CA TYR A 86 -2.70 -13.71 7.05
C TYR A 86 -2.72 -13.22 5.60
N PHE A 87 -3.65 -12.32 5.31
CA PHE A 87 -3.77 -11.66 4.02
C PHE A 87 -3.62 -10.16 4.19
N TYR A 88 -2.97 -9.51 3.22
CA TYR A 88 -2.96 -8.06 3.12
C TYR A 88 -3.48 -7.61 1.78
N THR A 89 -4.31 -6.58 1.82
CA THR A 89 -4.92 -5.96 0.64
C THR A 89 -4.42 -4.53 0.53
N LEU A 90 -3.82 -4.21 -0.61
CA LEU A 90 -3.48 -2.84 -0.99
C LEU A 90 -4.67 -2.24 -1.74
N GLN A 91 -5.20 -1.15 -1.22
CA GLN A 91 -6.21 -0.32 -1.88
C GLN A 91 -5.59 1.02 -2.26
N VAL A 92 -5.69 1.35 -3.55
CA VAL A 92 -5.16 2.57 -4.16
C VAL A 92 -6.31 3.28 -4.86
N ARG A 93 -6.59 4.50 -4.42
CA ARG A 93 -7.56 5.40 -5.07
C ARG A 93 -6.81 6.59 -5.68
N PRO A 94 -6.74 6.68 -7.02
CA PRO A 94 -6.13 7.82 -7.72
C PRO A 94 -6.71 9.15 -7.25
N VAL A 95 -5.86 10.18 -7.19
CA VAL A 95 -6.32 11.56 -7.01
C VAL A 95 -6.75 12.06 -8.39
N GLU A 96 -8.05 12.11 -8.63
CA GLU A 96 -8.63 12.45 -9.93
C GLU A 96 -8.63 13.97 -10.22
N ALA A 97 -8.62 14.79 -9.16
CA ALA A 97 -8.66 16.24 -9.26
C ALA A 97 -7.63 16.92 -8.35
N TYR A 98 -6.97 17.95 -8.87
CA TYR A 98 -6.12 18.86 -8.09
C TYR A 98 -6.76 20.24 -8.05
N PRO A 99 -6.80 20.91 -6.88
CA PRO A 99 -7.20 22.31 -6.82
C PRO A 99 -6.21 23.14 -7.64
N ASP A 100 -6.73 24.00 -8.50
CA ASP A 100 -5.92 25.00 -9.20
C ASP A 100 -5.65 26.22 -8.28
N ASN A 101 -4.73 27.10 -8.71
CA ASN A 101 -4.32 28.27 -7.93
C ASN A 101 -5.39 29.39 -7.88
N ARG A 102 -6.55 29.19 -8.53
CA ARG A 102 -7.70 30.11 -8.59
C ARG A 102 -8.95 29.52 -7.90
N GLY A 103 -8.83 28.37 -7.23
CA GLY A 103 -9.95 27.69 -6.56
C GLY A 103 -10.82 26.82 -7.49
N GLY A 104 -10.42 26.62 -8.75
CA GLY A 104 -10.99 25.65 -9.68
C GLY A 104 -10.43 24.23 -9.47
N ILE A 105 -10.93 23.26 -10.23
CA ILE A 105 -10.47 21.87 -10.21
C ILE A 105 -9.86 21.48 -11.57
N ASN A 106 -8.64 20.97 -11.55
CA ASN A 106 -8.00 20.36 -12.72
C ASN A 106 -8.16 18.84 -12.65
N TYR A 107 -8.82 18.26 -13.64
CA TYR A 107 -8.87 16.81 -13.81
C TYR A 107 -7.60 16.33 -14.52
N ALA A 108 -6.88 15.39 -13.94
CA ALA A 108 -5.79 14.75 -14.64
C ALA A 108 -6.38 13.86 -15.75
N SER A 109 -5.86 13.98 -16.99
CA SER A 109 -6.20 13.01 -18.04
C SER A 109 -5.94 11.59 -17.52
N PRO A 110 -6.87 10.63 -17.67
CA PRO A 110 -6.70 9.29 -17.13
C PRO A 110 -5.43 8.68 -17.74
N LYS A 111 -4.37 8.54 -16.95
CA LYS A 111 -3.22 7.74 -17.39
C LYS A 111 -3.69 6.29 -17.47
N ILE A 112 -3.36 5.60 -18.56
CA ILE A 112 -3.63 4.16 -18.68
C ILE A 112 -2.98 3.46 -17.48
N GLY A 113 -3.78 2.73 -16.68
CA GLY A 113 -3.31 2.08 -15.44
C GLY A 113 -3.45 2.92 -14.15
N ALA A 114 -3.97 4.15 -14.23
CA ALA A 114 -4.26 5.03 -13.08
C ALA A 114 -5.71 4.95 -12.61
N GLY A 115 -6.38 3.81 -12.78
CA GLY A 115 -7.68 3.55 -12.15
C GLY A 115 -7.55 3.13 -10.69
N ASN A 116 -8.69 2.92 -10.02
CA ASN A 116 -8.71 2.24 -8.72
C ASN A 116 -7.93 0.91 -8.84
N PHE A 117 -6.98 0.70 -7.94
CA PHE A 117 -6.19 -0.51 -7.91
C PHE A 117 -6.38 -1.21 -6.57
N CYS A 118 -6.69 -2.51 -6.63
CA CYS A 118 -6.82 -3.37 -5.48
C CYS A 118 -6.09 -4.68 -5.75
N ALA A 119 -5.26 -5.12 -4.80
CA ALA A 119 -4.60 -6.42 -4.88
C ALA A 119 -4.41 -7.00 -3.48
N THR A 120 -4.50 -8.32 -3.38
CA THR A 120 -4.35 -9.06 -2.13
C THR A 120 -3.23 -10.08 -2.25
N ARG A 121 -2.44 -10.24 -1.19
CA ARG A 121 -1.39 -11.26 -1.09
C ARG A 121 -1.40 -11.92 0.28
N LYS A 122 -0.89 -13.15 0.34
CA LYS A 122 -0.70 -13.90 1.58
C LYS A 122 0.63 -13.54 2.25
N MET A 123 0.66 -13.61 3.58
CA MET A 123 1.86 -13.54 4.42
C MET A 123 1.79 -14.57 5.55
N MET A 124 2.93 -14.93 6.13
CA MET A 124 3.02 -15.90 7.21
C MET A 124 3.78 -15.33 8.41
N ILE A 125 3.18 -15.43 9.59
CA ILE A 125 3.81 -15.11 10.87
C ILE A 125 4.32 -16.41 11.49
N ILE A 126 5.59 -16.42 11.88
CA ILE A 126 6.21 -17.45 12.71
C ILE A 126 6.62 -16.82 14.04
N LYS A 127 6.40 -17.51 15.15
CA LYS A 127 6.83 -17.07 16.48
C LYS A 127 7.86 -18.04 17.02
#